data_AF-A0AB74VFB7-F1
#
_entry.id   AF-A0AB74VFB7-F1
#
_cell.length_a   1.000
_cell.length_b   1.000
_cell.length_c   1.000
_cell.angle_alpha   90.00
_cell.angle_beta   90.00
_cell.angle_gamma   90.00
#
_symmetry.space_group_name_H-M   'P 1'
#
loop_
_entity.id
_entity.type
_entity.pdbx_description
1 polymer ?
#
loop_
_entity_poly.entity_id
_entity_poly.type
_entity_poly.pdbx_seq_one_letter_code
_entity_poly.pdbx_strand_id
1 'polypeptide(L)'
;MFKRANKITSLLVAAASVMALVPAYAADVKKIDSEDGTVYNAVAYKDGKYFVDGEINDDEEAYYVADGKFNKLEDVDSGDDADLFGEKYLDVSDGDYTVDLDKGSVTDDDVKGDTADDAAAALRKKIKDDTDDRYAEATSDKVVDENESDTEDLTKLNIVPGAKYSKPWYYTQYASTDAGKLDGANGGNAKFNVYTDTDGNYIDADYNLGKVKVKTTAVSADVDGKTITKEDTIENTNDKYDAAGKDDTLRASVSQVKVLTQDKDYIYRLVDVTVKVSGTTATISEINGLAAGTDVLKYGADKQTVTFKAIQKISKAQSSDEVDGAKYAKSVTTYALSNDSAQKLDDAELFTDLTLDVNYTIVGTKLVAYTTDKAYTKADSTGAKVLARAYTLKSKSSYYYADSEDQTKEDCEVSAQDDKTSAVQTDVDGNLWRLDGGYIYKFDGTDDWDKVYKVDGSFDELSVYDKDNMVAWSEDDDVYSLIGGKSDDNKGDDQGTTPVVKAGWAQTSAGWTYVKADGTKATGWLQDGGAWYYLKADGTMATGWVQDGATWYYLNGSGAMQTGWLNDNGTWYYLNGSGAMLANTTTPDGYYVGANGAWVK
;
A
#
# COMPACT_ATOMS: atom_id res chain seq x y z
N MET A 1 -15.66 65.56 29.59
CA MET A 1 -15.78 66.46 28.41
C MET A 1 -14.58 66.15 27.50
N PHE A 2 -14.77 65.43 26.39
CA PHE A 2 -14.93 65.99 25.03
C PHE A 2 -13.76 66.94 24.67
N LYS A 3 -12.90 66.71 23.66
CA LYS A 3 -13.11 66.37 22.22
C LYS A 3 -11.70 66.04 21.63
N ARG A 4 -11.52 64.96 20.86
CA ARG A 4 -11.60 64.82 19.38
C ARG A 4 -10.50 65.52 18.55
N ALA A 5 -10.11 64.78 17.49
CA ALA A 5 -9.63 65.21 16.15
C ALA A 5 -8.12 65.52 16.01
N ASN A 6 -7.42 65.29 14.88
CA ASN A 6 -7.56 64.43 13.70
C ASN A 6 -6.27 64.61 12.86
N LYS A 7 -5.91 63.55 12.12
CA LYS A 7 -5.30 63.50 10.76
C LYS A 7 -3.83 63.91 10.45
N ILE A 8 -3.09 62.93 9.89
CA ILE A 8 -2.34 62.86 8.60
C ILE A 8 -1.49 64.11 8.25
N THR A 9 -0.16 64.07 8.05
CA THR A 9 0.58 63.51 6.88
C THR A 9 2.08 63.77 7.08
N SER A 10 2.99 62.84 6.77
CA SER A 10 4.22 63.14 6.00
C SER A 10 4.87 61.86 5.47
N LEU A 11 5.46 62.00 4.29
CA LEU A 11 5.90 60.96 3.35
C LEU A 11 7.44 60.85 3.39
N LEU A 12 7.94 59.61 3.32
CA LEU A 12 9.24 59.12 2.78
C LEU A 12 10.57 59.78 3.20
N VAL A 13 11.45 58.97 3.82
CA VAL A 13 12.88 58.86 3.43
C VAL A 13 13.30 57.39 3.52
N ALA A 14 13.86 56.89 2.42
CA ALA A 14 14.40 55.54 2.27
C ALA A 14 15.70 55.35 3.06
N ALA A 15 15.83 54.20 3.72
CA ALA A 15 17.11 53.64 4.13
C ALA A 15 17.20 52.23 3.56
N ALA A 16 18.11 52.04 2.60
CA ALA A 16 18.45 50.76 2.03
C ALA A 16 19.16 49.91 3.11
N SER A 17 18.51 48.85 3.59
CA SER A 17 19.17 47.78 4.33
C SER A 17 19.32 46.58 3.40
N VAL A 18 20.57 46.15 3.24
CA VAL A 18 21.01 44.94 2.54
C VAL A 18 20.08 43.78 2.89
N MET A 19 19.38 43.21 1.88
CA MET A 19 18.72 41.92 2.02
C MET A 19 19.83 40.89 2.23
N ALA A 20 20.03 40.46 3.47
CA ALA A 20 20.57 39.14 3.71
C ALA A 20 19.60 38.15 3.06
N LEU A 21 20.10 37.28 2.18
CA LEU A 21 19.36 36.13 1.71
C LEU A 21 18.94 35.31 2.92
N VAL A 22 17.67 35.42 3.29
CA VAL A 22 17.00 34.46 4.17
C VAL A 22 16.81 33.18 3.33
N PRO A 23 17.17 31.99 3.83
CA PRO A 23 17.02 30.74 3.09
C PRO A 23 15.54 30.45 2.77
N ALA A 24 15.34 29.63 1.74
CA ALA A 24 14.06 29.21 1.18
C ALA A 24 13.00 28.90 2.24
N TYR A 25 11.81 29.48 2.07
CA TYR A 25 10.61 29.15 2.82
C TYR A 25 10.31 27.65 2.63
N ALA A 26 10.29 26.89 3.73
CA ALA A 26 9.53 25.65 3.77
C ALA A 26 8.08 25.97 3.44
N ALA A 27 7.45 25.21 2.55
CA ALA A 27 6.03 25.38 2.25
C ALA A 27 5.22 25.29 3.55
N ASP A 28 4.29 26.22 3.77
CA ASP A 28 3.40 26.20 4.92
C ASP A 28 2.53 24.93 4.84
N VAL A 29 2.86 23.92 5.65
CA VAL A 29 2.06 22.68 5.79
C VAL A 29 0.77 22.98 6.56
N LYS A 30 -0.32 22.26 6.26
CA LYS A 30 -1.62 22.49 6.91
C LYS A 30 -1.47 22.26 8.42
N LYS A 31 -1.81 23.27 9.21
CA LYS A 31 -1.90 23.15 10.67
C LYS A 31 -3.24 22.50 11.05
N ILE A 32 -3.16 21.54 11.97
CA ILE A 32 -4.29 20.92 12.65
C ILE A 32 -4.32 21.48 14.08
N ASP A 33 -5.50 21.85 14.54
CA ASP A 33 -5.71 22.30 15.91
C ASP A 33 -5.96 21.09 16.82
N SER A 34 -5.43 21.17 18.04
CA SER A 34 -5.65 20.20 19.11
C SER A 34 -6.91 20.52 19.91
N GLU A 35 -7.54 19.49 20.45
CA GLU A 35 -8.63 19.58 21.41
C GLU A 35 -8.17 19.00 22.75
N ASP A 36 -8.70 19.54 23.85
CA ASP A 36 -8.46 19.03 25.20
C ASP A 36 -9.22 17.70 25.41
N GLY A 37 -8.54 16.70 25.97
CA GLY A 37 -9.08 15.40 26.33
C GLY A 37 -8.03 14.30 26.30
N THR A 38 -8.19 13.30 27.14
CA THR A 38 -7.26 12.18 27.28
C THR A 38 -7.73 11.04 26.38
N VAL A 39 -6.89 10.59 25.44
CA VAL A 39 -7.20 9.44 24.56
C VAL A 39 -6.30 8.28 24.95
N TYR A 40 -6.91 7.14 25.28
CA TYR A 40 -6.21 5.90 25.63
C TYR A 40 -5.94 5.03 24.40
N ASN A 41 -6.92 4.95 23.50
CA ASN A 41 -6.80 4.23 22.23
C ASN A 41 -7.66 4.89 21.14
N ALA A 42 -7.22 4.85 19.89
CA ALA A 42 -8.01 5.33 18.77
C ALA A 42 -7.76 4.55 17.47
N VAL A 43 -8.85 4.28 16.75
CA VAL A 43 -8.80 3.69 15.40
C VAL A 43 -9.46 4.63 14.40
N ALA A 44 -8.66 5.19 13.50
CA ALA A 44 -9.18 6.01 12.42
C ALA A 44 -9.89 5.16 11.36
N TYR A 45 -11.00 5.65 10.83
CA TYR A 45 -11.77 4.98 9.78
C TYR A 45 -12.20 5.98 8.69
N LYS A 46 -12.60 5.45 7.53
CA LYS A 46 -13.02 6.26 6.38
C LYS A 46 -14.17 7.21 6.70
N ASP A 47 -14.31 8.23 5.84
CA ASP A 47 -15.44 9.17 5.84
C ASP A 47 -15.57 10.00 7.14
N GLY A 48 -14.47 10.26 7.82
CA GLY A 48 -14.43 11.04 9.07
C GLY A 48 -15.01 10.29 10.26
N LYS A 49 -14.82 8.98 10.28
CA LYS A 49 -15.28 8.11 11.36
C LYS A 49 -14.10 7.63 12.17
N TYR A 50 -14.30 7.48 13.47
CA TYR A 50 -13.24 7.08 14.38
C TYR A 50 -13.83 6.23 15.49
N PHE A 51 -13.05 5.27 15.98
CA PHE A 51 -13.17 4.79 17.35
C PHE A 51 -12.21 5.61 18.20
N VAL A 52 -12.68 6.10 19.35
CA VAL A 52 -11.89 6.84 20.32
C VAL A 52 -12.29 6.35 21.70
N ASP A 53 -11.36 5.76 22.42
CA ASP A 53 -11.49 5.43 23.83
C ASP A 53 -10.70 6.44 24.66
N GLY A 54 -11.37 7.08 25.63
CA GLY A 54 -10.76 8.18 26.37
C GLY A 54 -11.69 8.97 27.29
N GLU A 55 -11.10 9.89 28.05
CA GLU A 55 -11.81 10.92 28.82
C GLU A 55 -12.03 12.17 27.95
N ILE A 56 -13.24 12.30 27.40
CA ILE A 56 -13.62 13.37 26.46
C ILE A 56 -14.72 14.23 27.09
N ASN A 57 -14.44 15.52 27.29
CA ASN A 57 -15.33 16.47 27.98
C ASN A 57 -15.77 16.01 29.40
N ASP A 58 -14.81 15.52 30.20
CA ASP A 58 -15.01 15.00 31.57
C ASP A 58 -15.80 13.66 31.66
N ASP A 59 -16.07 13.01 30.52
CA ASP A 59 -16.72 11.69 30.46
C ASP A 59 -15.72 10.65 29.92
N GLU A 60 -15.37 9.66 30.75
CA GLU A 60 -14.48 8.52 30.45
C GLU A 60 -15.31 7.38 29.83
N GLU A 61 -15.21 7.22 28.51
CA GLU A 61 -16.05 6.28 27.74
C GLU A 61 -15.35 5.84 26.44
N ALA A 62 -15.82 4.73 25.86
CA ALA A 62 -15.53 4.37 24.47
C ALA A 62 -16.52 5.04 23.51
N TYR A 63 -16.02 5.68 22.45
CA TYR A 63 -16.81 6.45 21.50
C TYR A 63 -16.66 5.97 20.07
N TYR A 64 -17.79 5.92 19.37
CA TYR A 64 -17.83 5.98 17.91
C TYR A 64 -18.08 7.41 17.47
N VAL A 65 -17.10 7.99 16.80
CA VAL A 65 -17.16 9.34 16.27
C VAL A 65 -17.63 9.31 14.83
N ALA A 66 -18.67 10.07 14.52
CA ALA A 66 -19.14 10.27 13.14
C ALA A 66 -19.73 11.68 12.99
N ASP A 67 -19.46 12.32 11.84
CA ASP A 67 -19.87 13.71 11.58
C ASP A 67 -19.44 14.68 12.71
N GLY A 68 -18.26 14.46 13.30
CA GLY A 68 -17.72 15.27 14.40
C GLY A 68 -18.35 15.01 15.77
N LYS A 69 -19.27 14.05 15.89
CA LYS A 69 -19.98 13.76 17.14
C LYS A 69 -19.47 12.48 17.78
N PHE A 70 -19.15 12.56 19.06
CA PHE A 70 -18.82 11.44 19.93
C PHE A 70 -20.10 10.76 20.38
N ASN A 71 -20.31 9.51 19.95
CA ASN A 71 -21.43 8.68 20.37
C ASN A 71 -20.88 7.56 21.24
N LYS A 72 -21.30 7.51 22.51
CA LYS A 72 -20.92 6.42 23.42
C LYS A 72 -21.28 5.06 22.79
N LEU A 73 -20.34 4.14 22.84
CA LEU A 73 -20.55 2.74 22.53
C LEU A 73 -21.01 2.06 23.81
N GLU A 74 -22.29 1.71 23.88
CA GLU A 74 -22.81 0.95 25.01
C GLU A 74 -22.13 -0.42 25.07
N ASP A 75 -21.93 -0.93 26.29
CA ASP A 75 -21.32 -2.24 26.60
C ASP A 75 -19.80 -2.35 26.39
N VAL A 76 -19.15 -1.36 25.76
CA VAL A 76 -17.68 -1.28 25.70
C VAL A 76 -17.19 -0.39 26.85
N ASP A 77 -16.37 -0.97 27.74
CA ASP A 77 -15.76 -0.24 28.83
C ASP A 77 -14.53 0.55 28.34
N SER A 78 -14.25 1.67 28.99
CA SER A 78 -13.06 2.47 28.68
C SER A 78 -11.79 1.82 29.24
N GLY A 79 -10.69 1.93 28.51
CA GLY A 79 -9.42 1.27 28.83
C GLY A 79 -9.29 -0.15 28.27
N ASP A 80 -10.29 -0.62 27.52
CA ASP A 80 -10.25 -1.90 26.83
C ASP A 80 -9.40 -1.81 25.55
N ASP A 81 -8.56 -2.81 25.32
CA ASP A 81 -7.79 -2.93 24.08
C ASP A 81 -8.74 -3.14 22.90
N ALA A 82 -8.51 -2.42 21.80
CA ALA A 82 -9.35 -2.47 20.59
C ALA A 82 -8.47 -2.60 19.34
N ASP A 83 -8.52 -3.78 18.72
CA ASP A 83 -7.68 -4.14 17.58
C ASP A 83 -8.47 -4.19 16.27
N LEU A 84 -7.90 -3.63 15.21
CA LEU A 84 -8.51 -3.69 13.89
C LEU A 84 -8.55 -5.12 13.35
N PHE A 85 -9.75 -5.60 13.03
CA PHE A 85 -9.99 -6.86 12.34
C PHE A 85 -10.77 -6.67 11.03
N GLY A 86 -10.27 -7.33 9.97
CA GLY A 86 -10.92 -7.39 8.67
C GLY A 86 -11.13 -6.00 8.03
N GLU A 87 -12.32 -5.79 7.46
CA GLU A 87 -12.62 -4.59 6.67
C GLU A 87 -13.03 -3.38 7.50
N LYS A 88 -13.50 -3.61 8.73
CA LYS A 88 -14.26 -2.60 9.49
C LYS A 88 -14.57 -2.96 10.94
N TYR A 89 -14.06 -4.08 11.45
CA TYR A 89 -14.39 -4.53 12.79
C TYR A 89 -13.27 -4.15 13.74
N LEU A 90 -13.61 -3.81 14.97
CA LEU A 90 -12.66 -3.82 16.08
C LEU A 90 -12.99 -4.99 16.98
N ASP A 91 -11.97 -5.79 17.27
CA ASP A 91 -11.95 -6.83 18.29
C ASP A 91 -11.60 -6.16 19.62
N VAL A 92 -12.50 -6.19 20.60
CA VAL A 92 -12.36 -5.45 21.86
C VAL A 92 -12.38 -6.42 23.04
N SER A 93 -11.48 -6.19 24.01
CA SER A 93 -11.35 -7.04 25.20
C SER A 93 -11.15 -8.52 24.86
N ASP A 94 -10.22 -8.79 23.94
CA ASP A 94 -9.85 -10.14 23.49
C ASP A 94 -11.06 -10.98 22.99
N GLY A 95 -12.02 -10.34 22.31
CA GLY A 95 -13.17 -11.01 21.68
C GLY A 95 -14.47 -10.97 22.50
N ASP A 96 -14.48 -10.31 23.65
CA ASP A 96 -15.71 -10.12 24.43
C ASP A 96 -16.72 -9.22 23.69
N TYR A 97 -16.23 -8.25 22.92
CA TYR A 97 -17.07 -7.35 22.11
C TYR A 97 -16.47 -7.09 20.73
N THR A 98 -17.35 -6.88 19.74
CA THR A 98 -16.97 -6.41 18.41
C THR A 98 -17.67 -5.10 18.05
N VAL A 99 -16.91 -4.12 17.54
CA VAL A 99 -17.44 -2.85 17.02
C VAL A 99 -17.47 -2.84 15.48
N ASP A 100 -18.61 -2.56 14.85
CA ASP A 100 -18.73 -2.35 13.38
C ASP A 100 -18.53 -0.86 13.04
N LEU A 101 -17.35 -0.49 12.54
CA LEU A 101 -16.96 0.90 12.21
C LEU A 101 -17.77 1.53 11.07
N ASP A 102 -18.49 0.74 10.24
CA ASP A 102 -19.41 1.34 9.28
C ASP A 102 -20.64 1.94 9.97
N LYS A 103 -21.07 1.35 11.10
CA LYS A 103 -22.35 1.64 11.76
C LYS A 103 -22.22 2.26 13.15
N GLY A 104 -21.10 2.06 13.83
CA GLY A 104 -20.95 2.38 15.25
C GLY A 104 -21.79 1.48 16.16
N SER A 105 -21.98 0.22 15.80
CA SER A 105 -22.75 -0.75 16.59
C SER A 105 -21.83 -1.76 17.27
N VAL A 106 -22.15 -2.13 18.50
CA VAL A 106 -21.47 -3.16 19.30
C VAL A 106 -22.25 -4.47 19.26
N THR A 107 -21.55 -5.60 19.31
CA THR A 107 -22.11 -6.95 19.48
C THR A 107 -21.21 -7.75 20.42
N ASP A 108 -21.77 -8.71 21.15
CA ASP A 108 -21.07 -9.67 22.02
C ASP A 108 -20.64 -10.96 21.27
N ASP A 109 -20.73 -10.93 19.94
CA ASP A 109 -20.25 -12.01 19.08
C ASP A 109 -18.74 -11.81 18.85
N ASP A 110 -17.95 -12.87 19.04
CA ASP A 110 -16.53 -12.92 18.66
C ASP A 110 -16.41 -13.05 17.13
N VAL A 111 -16.63 -11.94 16.41
CA VAL A 111 -16.64 -11.95 14.94
C VAL A 111 -15.30 -12.42 14.36
N LYS A 112 -14.19 -12.14 15.03
CA LYS A 112 -12.85 -12.52 14.59
C LYS A 112 -12.65 -14.03 14.71
N GLY A 113 -12.88 -14.59 15.90
CA GLY A 113 -12.84 -16.02 16.16
C GLY A 113 -13.83 -16.79 15.30
N ASP A 114 -15.09 -16.35 15.23
CA ASP A 114 -16.12 -16.98 14.40
C ASP A 114 -15.72 -16.99 12.91
N THR A 115 -15.11 -15.91 12.42
CA THR A 115 -14.62 -15.85 11.03
C THR A 115 -13.49 -16.84 10.79
N ALA A 116 -12.56 -16.99 11.74
CA ALA A 116 -11.48 -17.96 11.65
C ALA A 116 -12.00 -19.41 11.73
N ASP A 117 -12.95 -19.69 12.61
CA ASP A 117 -13.62 -20.98 12.77
C ASP A 117 -14.33 -21.42 11.49
N ASP A 118 -15.12 -20.51 10.91
CA ASP A 118 -15.84 -20.73 9.65
C ASP A 118 -14.86 -20.96 8.50
N ALA A 119 -13.78 -20.17 8.42
CA ALA A 119 -12.73 -20.34 7.43
C ALA A 119 -12.05 -21.71 7.56
N ALA A 120 -11.72 -22.12 8.79
CA ALA A 120 -11.07 -23.40 9.07
C ALA A 120 -11.99 -24.57 8.71
N ALA A 121 -13.28 -24.49 9.07
CA ALA A 121 -14.28 -25.50 8.72
C ALA A 121 -14.48 -25.61 7.21
N ALA A 122 -14.58 -24.48 6.51
CA ALA A 122 -14.73 -24.43 5.06
C ALA A 122 -13.49 -24.98 4.35
N LEU A 123 -12.29 -24.62 4.82
CA LEU A 123 -11.01 -25.11 4.31
C LEU A 123 -10.90 -26.63 4.45
N ARG A 124 -11.13 -27.17 5.67
CA ARG A 124 -11.07 -28.61 5.93
C ARG A 124 -12.00 -29.40 5.00
N LYS A 125 -13.21 -28.87 4.75
CA LYS A 125 -14.17 -29.50 3.85
C LYS A 125 -13.67 -29.52 2.40
N LYS A 126 -13.20 -28.38 1.89
CA LYS A 126 -12.73 -28.26 0.50
C LYS A 126 -11.47 -29.08 0.23
N ILE A 127 -10.55 -29.13 1.19
CA ILE A 127 -9.37 -29.99 1.07
C ILE A 127 -9.78 -31.46 0.99
N LYS A 128 -10.69 -31.93 1.86
CA LYS A 128 -11.19 -33.32 1.78
C LYS A 128 -11.85 -33.67 0.45
N ASP A 129 -12.59 -32.73 -0.12
CA ASP A 129 -13.37 -32.96 -1.33
C ASP A 129 -12.51 -32.95 -2.60
N ASP A 130 -11.44 -32.14 -2.61
CA ASP A 130 -10.70 -31.85 -3.84
C ASP A 130 -9.35 -32.57 -3.91
N THR A 131 -8.68 -32.99 -2.83
CA THR A 131 -7.21 -33.14 -2.87
C THR A 131 -6.65 -34.53 -3.12
N ASP A 132 -7.25 -35.43 -3.92
CA ASP A 132 -6.74 -36.77 -4.34
C ASP A 132 -5.49 -37.33 -3.60
N ASP A 133 -5.58 -37.54 -2.28
CA ASP A 133 -4.46 -37.97 -1.42
C ASP A 133 -3.18 -37.09 -1.47
N ARG A 134 -3.26 -35.81 -1.80
CA ARG A 134 -2.15 -34.85 -1.69
C ARG A 134 -1.77 -34.56 -0.24
N TYR A 135 -2.78 -34.40 0.62
CA TYR A 135 -2.62 -34.09 2.03
C TYR A 135 -2.98 -35.28 2.92
N ALA A 136 -2.18 -35.52 3.96
CA ALA A 136 -2.38 -36.62 4.89
C ALA A 136 -3.65 -36.41 5.72
N GLU A 137 -4.63 -37.30 5.57
CA GLU A 137 -5.94 -37.27 6.26
C GLU A 137 -5.81 -37.03 7.78
N ALA A 138 -4.87 -37.72 8.42
CA ALA A 138 -4.65 -37.63 9.87
C ALA A 138 -4.19 -36.24 10.37
N THR A 139 -3.70 -35.39 9.47
CA THR A 139 -3.26 -34.02 9.76
C THR A 139 -4.11 -32.97 9.06
N SER A 140 -4.73 -33.31 7.93
CA SER A 140 -5.59 -32.39 7.18
C SER A 140 -6.85 -32.01 7.92
N ASP A 141 -7.31 -32.92 8.78
CA ASP A 141 -8.53 -32.76 9.56
C ASP A 141 -8.32 -31.95 10.83
N LYS A 142 -7.07 -31.55 11.12
CA LYS A 142 -6.64 -30.94 12.37
C LYS A 142 -6.33 -29.45 12.26
N VAL A 143 -6.71 -28.77 11.18
CA VAL A 143 -6.61 -27.31 11.18
C VAL A 143 -7.46 -26.79 12.33
N VAL A 144 -6.82 -26.11 13.27
CA VAL A 144 -7.49 -25.43 14.38
C VAL A 144 -7.46 -23.92 14.12
N ASP A 145 -8.39 -23.22 14.73
CA ASP A 145 -8.53 -21.76 14.66
C ASP A 145 -7.42 -21.02 15.43
N GLU A 146 -7.53 -19.70 15.46
CA GLU A 146 -6.59 -18.81 16.13
C GLU A 146 -6.78 -18.76 17.66
N ASN A 147 -7.91 -19.24 18.18
CA ASN A 147 -8.32 -19.12 19.59
C ASN A 147 -7.94 -20.35 20.45
N GLU A 148 -7.52 -21.48 19.86
CA GLU A 148 -7.01 -22.62 20.63
C GLU A 148 -5.53 -22.45 21.07
N SER A 149 -5.26 -22.48 22.39
CA SER A 149 -3.96 -22.46 23.09
C SER A 149 -2.64 -22.52 22.27
N ASP A 150 -1.93 -21.38 22.21
CA ASP A 150 -0.49 -21.03 22.33
C ASP A 150 0.67 -21.95 21.89
N THR A 151 0.45 -23.10 21.28
CA THR A 151 1.56 -23.76 20.57
C THR A 151 1.67 -23.19 19.16
N GLU A 152 2.87 -22.70 18.79
CA GLU A 152 3.27 -22.26 17.44
C GLU A 152 3.22 -23.42 16.41
N ASP A 153 2.11 -24.15 16.34
CA ASP A 153 1.92 -25.15 15.31
C ASP A 153 1.40 -24.46 14.05
N LEU A 154 2.17 -24.51 12.98
CA LEU A 154 1.77 -24.00 11.68
C LEU A 154 0.56 -24.75 11.09
N THR A 155 -0.03 -25.71 11.80
CA THR A 155 -1.33 -26.32 11.49
C THR A 155 -2.53 -25.44 11.86
N LYS A 156 -2.33 -24.35 12.60
CA LYS A 156 -3.39 -23.35 12.88
C LYS A 156 -3.63 -22.44 11.69
N LEU A 157 -4.82 -21.82 11.62
CA LEU A 157 -5.03 -20.67 10.75
C LEU A 157 -4.35 -19.43 11.35
N ASN A 158 -3.43 -18.84 10.61
CA ASN A 158 -2.75 -17.59 10.98
C ASN A 158 -3.14 -16.50 9.99
N ILE A 159 -3.46 -15.29 10.45
CA ILE A 159 -3.77 -14.18 9.55
C ILE A 159 -2.53 -13.80 8.73
N VAL A 160 -2.71 -13.64 7.41
CA VAL A 160 -1.67 -13.10 6.52
C VAL A 160 -1.46 -11.61 6.87
N PRO A 161 -0.24 -11.17 7.24
CA PRO A 161 0.01 -9.80 7.66
C PRO A 161 -0.31 -8.74 6.59
N GLY A 162 -0.62 -7.53 7.02
CA GLY A 162 -0.83 -6.36 6.14
C GLY A 162 -2.25 -6.24 5.57
N ALA A 163 -2.41 -5.37 4.57
CA ALA A 163 -3.69 -5.00 3.95
C ALA A 163 -4.78 -4.62 4.99
N LYS A 164 -4.52 -3.57 5.77
CA LYS A 164 -5.51 -3.00 6.69
C LYS A 164 -6.83 -2.73 5.99
N TYR A 165 -7.95 -2.95 6.68
CA TYR A 165 -9.30 -2.75 6.16
C TYR A 165 -9.63 -3.62 4.93
N SER A 166 -9.06 -4.84 4.88
CA SER A 166 -9.34 -5.80 3.82
C SER A 166 -9.88 -7.13 4.37
N LYS A 167 -10.59 -7.88 3.52
CA LYS A 167 -11.06 -9.22 3.85
C LYS A 167 -9.86 -10.10 4.22
N PRO A 168 -9.84 -10.75 5.40
CA PRO A 168 -8.67 -11.48 5.85
C PRO A 168 -8.41 -12.70 4.96
N TRP A 169 -7.12 -13.00 4.84
CA TRP A 169 -6.61 -14.25 4.30
C TRP A 169 -5.83 -14.93 5.41
N TYR A 170 -5.89 -16.25 5.45
CA TYR A 170 -5.20 -17.06 6.43
C TYR A 170 -4.16 -17.96 5.77
N TYR A 171 -3.18 -18.38 6.56
CA TYR A 171 -2.18 -19.35 6.17
C TYR A 171 -2.03 -20.47 7.20
N THR A 172 -1.74 -21.67 6.70
CA THR A 172 -1.56 -22.87 7.50
C THR A 172 -0.70 -23.90 6.75
N GLN A 173 -0.45 -25.05 7.35
CA GLN A 173 0.35 -26.14 6.81
C GLN A 173 -0.35 -27.48 6.94
N TYR A 174 -0.34 -28.24 5.85
CA TYR A 174 -0.84 -29.60 5.79
C TYR A 174 0.32 -30.57 5.58
N ALA A 175 0.34 -31.70 6.31
CA ALA A 175 1.35 -32.71 6.01
C ALA A 175 1.04 -33.39 4.67
N SER A 176 2.07 -33.77 3.93
CA SER A 176 1.92 -34.59 2.73
C SER A 176 1.60 -36.03 3.10
N THR A 177 0.74 -36.71 2.34
CA THR A 177 0.49 -38.17 2.44
C THR A 177 1.75 -39.01 2.25
N ASP A 178 2.75 -38.49 1.55
CA ASP A 178 3.90 -39.24 1.04
C ASP A 178 5.17 -39.05 1.89
N ALA A 179 5.04 -38.64 3.16
CA ALA A 179 6.16 -38.40 4.07
C ALA A 179 7.12 -39.61 4.25
N GLY A 180 6.68 -40.83 3.91
CA GLY A 180 7.49 -42.05 3.87
C GLY A 180 8.28 -42.29 2.57
N LYS A 181 8.07 -41.48 1.52
CA LYS A 181 8.77 -41.49 0.23
C LYS A 181 9.18 -40.05 -0.14
N LEU A 182 10.13 -39.50 0.60
CA LEU A 182 10.70 -38.13 0.49
C LEU A 182 11.34 -37.77 -0.88
N ASP A 183 11.07 -38.51 -1.96
CA ASP A 183 11.64 -38.31 -3.30
C ASP A 183 10.55 -38.04 -4.37
N GLY A 184 9.31 -37.79 -3.93
CA GLY A 184 8.13 -37.52 -4.76
C GLY A 184 7.69 -36.05 -4.76
N ALA A 185 7.26 -35.52 -3.62
CA ALA A 185 6.56 -34.23 -3.56
C ALA A 185 7.42 -33.07 -3.01
N ASN A 186 7.41 -31.93 -3.71
CA ASN A 186 8.15 -30.70 -3.38
C ASN A 186 9.56 -30.92 -2.81
N GLY A 187 10.36 -31.76 -3.48
CA GLY A 187 11.72 -32.08 -3.06
C GLY A 187 11.86 -32.81 -1.71
N GLY A 188 10.81 -33.47 -1.24
CA GLY A 188 10.80 -34.21 0.03
C GLY A 188 10.28 -33.40 1.22
N ASN A 189 9.55 -32.31 0.98
CA ASN A 189 8.98 -31.53 2.06
C ASN A 189 7.81 -32.29 2.72
N ALA A 190 7.83 -32.40 4.05
CA ALA A 190 6.83 -33.15 4.82
C ALA A 190 5.54 -32.34 5.07
N LYS A 191 5.58 -31.01 4.87
CA LYS A 191 4.44 -30.10 5.04
C LYS A 191 4.34 -29.14 3.86
N PHE A 192 3.14 -28.90 3.34
CA PHE A 192 2.87 -27.91 2.31
C PHE A 192 2.13 -26.71 2.90
N ASN A 193 2.52 -25.53 2.47
CA ASN A 193 1.88 -24.28 2.87
C ASN A 193 0.60 -24.06 2.06
N VAL A 194 -0.48 -23.71 2.76
CA VAL A 194 -1.79 -23.42 2.18
C VAL A 194 -2.22 -22.03 2.61
N TYR A 195 -2.70 -21.23 1.66
CA TYR A 195 -3.39 -19.97 1.94
C TYR A 195 -4.88 -20.12 1.65
N THR A 196 -5.74 -19.51 2.46
CA THR A 196 -7.21 -19.54 2.26
C THR A 196 -7.84 -18.19 2.54
N ASP A 197 -8.92 -17.87 1.84
CA ASP A 197 -9.83 -16.81 2.27
C ASP A 197 -10.83 -17.31 3.35
N THR A 198 -11.66 -16.41 3.86
CA THR A 198 -12.70 -16.73 4.86
C THR A 198 -13.75 -17.73 4.37
N ASP A 199 -13.87 -17.93 3.05
CA ASP A 199 -14.86 -18.84 2.48
C ASP A 199 -14.25 -20.24 2.27
N GLY A 200 -13.00 -20.45 2.68
CA GLY A 200 -12.23 -21.69 2.47
C GLY A 200 -11.66 -21.84 1.06
N ASN A 201 -11.74 -20.83 0.18
CA ASN A 201 -11.10 -20.92 -1.13
C ASN A 201 -9.59 -20.86 -0.95
N TYR A 202 -8.94 -21.98 -1.22
CA TYR A 202 -7.54 -22.16 -0.86
C TYR A 202 -6.61 -22.31 -2.06
N ILE A 203 -5.33 -22.07 -1.83
CA ILE A 203 -4.25 -22.36 -2.76
C ILE A 203 -3.17 -23.16 -2.05
N ASP A 204 -2.76 -24.27 -2.66
CA ASP A 204 -1.45 -24.87 -2.41
C ASP A 204 -0.38 -23.88 -2.88
N ALA A 205 0.28 -23.25 -1.91
CA ALA A 205 1.23 -22.19 -2.17
C ALA A 205 2.59 -22.70 -2.66
N ASP A 206 2.85 -23.99 -2.49
CA ASP A 206 4.18 -24.59 -2.71
C ASP A 206 4.30 -25.29 -4.07
N TYR A 207 3.20 -25.60 -4.73
CA TYR A 207 3.25 -26.25 -6.03
C TYR A 207 3.82 -25.35 -7.13
N ASN A 208 3.21 -24.19 -7.37
CA ASN A 208 3.59 -23.29 -8.47
C ASN A 208 4.82 -22.44 -8.09
N LEU A 209 5.92 -22.58 -8.83
CA LEU A 209 7.14 -21.80 -8.60
C LEU A 209 7.23 -20.55 -9.48
N GLY A 210 6.32 -20.40 -10.45
CA GLY A 210 6.59 -19.61 -11.64
C GLY A 210 7.71 -20.25 -12.47
N LYS A 211 8.26 -19.49 -13.42
CA LYS A 211 9.24 -20.03 -14.37
C LYS A 211 10.66 -19.95 -13.82
N VAL A 212 11.27 -21.11 -13.58
CA VAL A 212 12.68 -21.24 -13.21
C VAL A 212 13.42 -21.98 -14.32
N LYS A 213 14.13 -21.24 -15.17
CA LYS A 213 14.97 -21.81 -16.24
C LYS A 213 16.27 -22.32 -15.66
N VAL A 214 16.65 -23.54 -15.98
CA VAL A 214 17.86 -24.17 -15.45
C VAL A 214 18.69 -24.74 -16.58
N LYS A 215 19.98 -24.43 -16.58
CA LYS A 215 20.95 -25.04 -17.49
C LYS A 215 21.84 -26.01 -16.73
N THR A 216 21.83 -27.27 -17.15
CA THR A 216 22.68 -28.33 -16.60
C THR A 216 23.77 -28.73 -17.59
N THR A 217 24.91 -29.19 -17.07
CA THR A 217 26.05 -29.66 -17.86
C THR A 217 26.58 -30.99 -17.36
N ALA A 218 27.00 -31.88 -18.26
CA ALA A 218 27.66 -33.15 -17.91
C ALA A 218 28.79 -33.45 -18.90
N VAL A 219 29.74 -34.31 -18.53
CA VAL A 219 30.71 -34.87 -19.48
C VAL A 219 30.08 -36.11 -20.12
N SER A 220 30.10 -36.18 -21.45
CA SER A 220 29.53 -37.30 -22.20
C SER A 220 30.28 -38.59 -21.89
N ALA A 221 29.53 -39.63 -21.51
CA ALA A 221 30.06 -40.98 -21.34
C ALA A 221 30.36 -41.67 -22.68
N ASP A 222 29.69 -41.23 -23.76
CA ASP A 222 29.74 -41.86 -25.08
C ASP A 222 30.77 -41.21 -26.02
N VAL A 223 31.20 -39.98 -25.71
CA VAL A 223 32.15 -39.21 -26.52
C VAL A 223 33.18 -38.56 -25.60
N ASP A 224 34.43 -39.02 -25.70
CA ASP A 224 35.53 -38.61 -24.82
C ASP A 224 35.68 -37.07 -24.75
N GLY A 225 35.59 -36.54 -23.53
CA GLY A 225 35.79 -35.12 -23.21
C GLY A 225 34.70 -34.15 -23.68
N LYS A 226 33.60 -34.60 -24.30
CA LYS A 226 32.54 -33.69 -24.79
C LYS A 226 31.61 -33.23 -23.66
N THR A 227 31.43 -31.93 -23.50
CA THR A 227 30.38 -31.38 -22.61
C THR A 227 29.01 -31.46 -23.26
N ILE A 228 28.04 -32.01 -22.54
CA ILE A 228 26.61 -31.99 -22.86
C ILE A 228 25.99 -30.83 -22.06
N THR A 229 25.12 -30.06 -22.69
CA THR A 229 24.35 -28.99 -22.06
C THR A 229 22.87 -29.22 -22.33
N LYS A 230 22.04 -29.12 -21.29
CA LYS A 230 20.59 -29.16 -21.40
C LYS A 230 19.98 -27.97 -20.66
N GLU A 231 18.96 -27.38 -21.25
CA GLU A 231 18.16 -26.31 -20.65
C GLU A 231 16.73 -26.80 -20.47
N ASP A 232 16.16 -26.54 -19.30
CA ASP A 232 14.78 -26.88 -18.97
C ASP A 232 14.11 -25.73 -18.19
N THR A 233 12.79 -25.66 -18.17
CA THR A 233 12.03 -24.69 -17.39
C THR A 233 11.17 -25.42 -16.38
N ILE A 234 11.55 -25.30 -15.11
CA ILE A 234 10.78 -25.84 -14.00
C ILE A 234 9.68 -24.84 -13.67
N GLU A 235 8.43 -25.29 -13.71
CA GLU A 235 7.27 -24.44 -13.38
C GLU A 235 6.64 -24.80 -12.04
N ASN A 236 6.90 -26.01 -11.55
CA ASN A 236 6.31 -26.52 -10.32
C ASN A 236 7.25 -27.46 -9.55
N THR A 237 6.91 -27.73 -8.29
CA THR A 237 7.75 -28.48 -7.34
C THR A 237 7.54 -30.00 -7.34
N ASN A 238 6.51 -30.52 -8.02
CA ASN A 238 6.20 -31.96 -8.08
C ASN A 238 6.86 -32.65 -9.28
N ASP A 239 7.14 -31.89 -10.35
CA ASP A 239 7.59 -32.45 -11.61
C ASP A 239 9.09 -32.75 -11.64
N LYS A 240 9.44 -33.76 -12.45
CA LYS A 240 10.81 -34.16 -12.75
C LYS A 240 11.12 -33.88 -14.22
N TYR A 241 12.31 -33.35 -14.45
CA TYR A 241 12.81 -32.96 -15.77
C TYR A 241 14.12 -33.70 -16.03
N ASP A 242 14.49 -34.02 -17.27
CA ASP A 242 15.82 -34.64 -17.47
C ASP A 242 16.93 -33.59 -17.40
N ALA A 243 18.07 -33.96 -16.82
CA ALA A 243 19.29 -33.16 -16.81
C ALA A 243 20.23 -33.57 -17.97
N ALA A 244 21.36 -32.88 -18.11
CA ALA A 244 22.36 -33.15 -19.16
C ALA A 244 23.08 -34.52 -19.04
N GLY A 245 22.99 -35.16 -17.87
CA GLY A 245 23.61 -36.45 -17.58
C GLY A 245 22.71 -37.62 -17.96
N LYS A 246 23.29 -38.79 -18.19
CA LYS A 246 22.52 -39.99 -18.52
C LYS A 246 21.73 -40.44 -17.31
N ASP A 247 20.40 -40.48 -17.45
CA ASP A 247 19.44 -40.83 -16.39
C ASP A 247 19.48 -39.87 -15.17
N ASP A 248 20.15 -38.72 -15.30
CA ASP A 248 20.17 -37.69 -14.26
C ASP A 248 18.87 -36.87 -14.36
N THR A 249 18.25 -36.59 -13.22
CA THR A 249 16.97 -35.88 -13.12
C THR A 249 17.13 -34.52 -12.46
N LEU A 250 16.33 -33.56 -12.85
CA LEU A 250 16.29 -32.18 -12.36
C LEU A 250 14.92 -31.93 -11.71
N ARG A 251 14.93 -31.23 -10.58
CA ARG A 251 13.74 -30.80 -9.85
C ARG A 251 14.00 -29.50 -9.09
N ALA A 252 12.94 -28.85 -8.64
CA ALA A 252 13.04 -27.74 -7.69
C ALA A 252 12.08 -27.94 -6.51
N SER A 253 12.41 -27.32 -5.39
CA SER A 253 11.57 -27.26 -4.20
C SER A 253 11.60 -25.88 -3.58
N VAL A 254 10.61 -25.63 -2.72
CA VAL A 254 10.49 -24.40 -1.95
C VAL A 254 10.31 -24.71 -0.46
N SER A 255 11.02 -23.97 0.38
CA SER A 255 10.81 -23.94 1.83
C SER A 255 10.41 -22.53 2.22
N GLN A 256 9.20 -22.39 2.79
CA GLN A 256 8.75 -21.10 3.31
C GLN A 256 9.62 -20.68 4.49
N VAL A 257 10.09 -19.43 4.45
CA VAL A 257 10.85 -18.81 5.55
C VAL A 257 9.93 -17.90 6.34
N LYS A 258 9.20 -16.99 5.67
CA LYS A 258 8.31 -16.01 6.32
C LYS A 258 7.20 -15.56 5.36
N VAL A 259 5.97 -15.41 5.86
CA VAL A 259 4.92 -14.66 5.15
C VAL A 259 5.16 -13.18 5.42
N LEU A 260 5.24 -12.36 4.37
CA LEU A 260 5.69 -10.97 4.48
C LEU A 260 4.51 -10.01 4.61
N THR A 261 3.63 -10.01 3.62
CA THR A 261 2.50 -9.09 3.51
C THR A 261 1.54 -9.54 2.41
N GLN A 262 0.48 -8.80 2.18
CA GLN A 262 -0.45 -9.00 1.07
C GLN A 262 -0.95 -7.67 0.50
N ASP A 263 -1.43 -7.73 -0.75
CA ASP A 263 -2.27 -6.70 -1.36
C ASP A 263 -3.63 -7.32 -1.76
N LYS A 264 -4.44 -6.58 -2.50
CA LYS A 264 -5.76 -7.05 -2.97
C LYS A 264 -5.70 -8.39 -3.71
N ASP A 265 -4.68 -8.58 -4.54
CA ASP A 265 -4.63 -9.66 -5.53
C ASP A 265 -3.55 -10.71 -5.20
N TYR A 266 -2.58 -10.38 -4.36
CA TYR A 266 -1.38 -11.19 -4.14
C TYR A 266 -1.00 -11.31 -2.66
N ILE A 267 -0.39 -12.45 -2.33
CA ILE A 267 0.33 -12.71 -1.08
C ILE A 267 1.83 -12.73 -1.40
N TYR A 268 2.62 -12.13 -0.52
CA TYR A 268 4.07 -12.04 -0.65
C TYR A 268 4.73 -12.84 0.47
N ARG A 269 5.68 -13.71 0.11
CA ARG A 269 6.43 -14.53 1.07
C ARG A 269 7.90 -14.60 0.74
N LEU A 270 8.73 -14.76 1.75
CA LEU A 270 10.14 -15.10 1.63
C LEU A 270 10.32 -16.61 1.66
N VAL A 271 11.09 -17.13 0.71
CA VAL A 271 11.37 -18.56 0.59
C VAL A 271 12.84 -18.83 0.30
N ASP A 272 13.27 -20.05 0.63
CA ASP A 272 14.44 -20.68 0.00
C ASP A 272 13.97 -21.53 -1.18
N VAL A 273 14.44 -21.21 -2.38
CA VAL A 273 14.24 -22.03 -3.59
C VAL A 273 15.46 -22.91 -3.78
N THR A 274 15.25 -24.22 -3.88
CA THR A 274 16.32 -25.20 -4.08
C THR A 274 16.11 -25.93 -5.40
N VAL A 275 17.06 -25.79 -6.32
CA VAL A 275 17.13 -26.57 -7.55
C VAL A 275 18.12 -27.70 -7.35
N LYS A 276 17.73 -28.94 -7.67
CA LYS A 276 18.53 -30.13 -7.43
C LYS A 276 18.54 -31.04 -8.64
N VAL A 277 19.75 -31.48 -9.00
CA VAL A 277 19.99 -32.63 -9.86
C VAL A 277 20.14 -33.87 -8.97
N SER A 278 19.44 -34.95 -9.30
CA SER A 278 19.61 -36.27 -8.68
C SER A 278 20.19 -37.20 -9.73
N GLY A 279 21.44 -37.62 -9.52
CA GLY A 279 22.25 -38.25 -10.54
C GLY A 279 23.73 -38.29 -10.16
N THR A 280 24.60 -38.72 -11.06
CA THR A 280 26.05 -38.83 -10.77
C THR A 280 26.94 -37.92 -11.59
N THR A 281 26.42 -37.33 -12.69
CA THR A 281 27.29 -36.70 -13.70
C THR A 281 26.98 -35.24 -13.99
N ALA A 282 25.71 -34.86 -13.94
CA ALA A 282 25.26 -33.52 -14.28
C ALA A 282 25.43 -32.56 -13.11
N THR A 283 25.87 -31.35 -13.42
CA THR A 283 25.94 -30.20 -12.53
C THR A 283 25.03 -29.09 -13.04
N ILE A 284 24.60 -28.22 -12.13
CA ILE A 284 23.87 -27.00 -12.49
C ILE A 284 24.89 -25.94 -12.89
N SER A 285 24.70 -25.29 -14.02
CA SER A 285 25.60 -24.25 -14.54
C SER A 285 24.96 -22.86 -14.49
N GLU A 286 23.65 -22.76 -14.77
CA GLU A 286 22.91 -21.50 -14.71
C GLU A 286 21.49 -21.69 -14.18
N ILE A 287 20.96 -20.66 -13.52
CA ILE A 287 19.54 -20.49 -13.20
C ILE A 287 19.08 -19.13 -13.72
N ASN A 288 17.98 -19.09 -14.46
CA ASN A 288 17.40 -17.89 -15.07
C ASN A 288 18.42 -17.07 -15.89
N GLY A 289 19.35 -17.75 -16.55
CA GLY A 289 20.41 -17.14 -17.36
C GLY A 289 21.58 -16.57 -16.55
N LEU A 290 21.63 -16.80 -15.24
CA LEU A 290 22.73 -16.41 -14.36
C LEU A 290 23.58 -17.61 -14.00
N ALA A 291 24.90 -17.42 -13.99
CA ALA A 291 25.83 -18.45 -13.53
C ALA A 291 25.53 -18.87 -12.09
N ALA A 292 25.50 -20.18 -11.84
CA ALA A 292 25.42 -20.72 -10.49
C ALA A 292 26.79 -20.68 -9.79
N GLY A 293 26.78 -20.70 -8.46
CA GLY A 293 27.98 -20.55 -7.62
C GLY A 293 28.33 -19.10 -7.27
N THR A 294 27.35 -18.21 -7.31
CA THR A 294 27.49 -16.83 -6.85
C THR A 294 27.03 -16.69 -5.39
N ASP A 295 27.18 -15.51 -4.81
CA ASP A 295 26.67 -15.21 -3.47
C ASP A 295 25.13 -15.27 -3.38
N VAL A 296 24.44 -15.12 -4.52
CA VAL A 296 22.98 -15.23 -4.64
C VAL A 296 22.59 -16.68 -4.94
N LEU A 297 23.19 -17.29 -5.96
CA LEU A 297 22.91 -18.65 -6.41
C LEU A 297 23.96 -19.63 -5.86
N LYS A 298 23.80 -20.07 -4.62
CA LYS A 298 24.84 -20.81 -3.89
C LYS A 298 24.84 -22.30 -4.24
N TYR A 299 26.01 -22.85 -4.54
CA TYR A 299 26.18 -24.30 -4.74
C TYR A 299 26.13 -25.08 -3.43
N GLY A 300 25.56 -26.29 -3.51
CA GLY A 300 25.91 -27.40 -2.64
C GLY A 300 27.30 -27.99 -2.98
N ALA A 301 27.81 -28.88 -2.12
CA ALA A 301 29.18 -29.39 -2.23
C ALA A 301 29.55 -30.02 -3.58
N ASP A 302 28.58 -30.62 -4.27
CA ASP A 302 28.73 -31.35 -5.53
C ASP A 302 28.33 -30.54 -6.78
N LYS A 303 27.89 -29.29 -6.62
CA LYS A 303 27.31 -28.45 -7.70
C LYS A 303 26.07 -29.06 -8.37
N GLN A 304 25.46 -30.07 -7.76
CA GLN A 304 24.19 -30.64 -8.20
C GLN A 304 23.01 -29.95 -7.53
N THR A 305 23.26 -29.22 -6.44
CA THR A 305 22.24 -28.42 -5.75
C THR A 305 22.60 -26.95 -5.84
N VAL A 306 21.62 -26.10 -6.10
CA VAL A 306 21.72 -24.64 -6.01
C VAL A 306 20.54 -24.12 -5.20
N THR A 307 20.82 -23.32 -4.17
CA THR A 307 19.80 -22.69 -3.32
C THR A 307 19.94 -21.18 -3.35
N PHE A 308 18.81 -20.48 -3.43
CA PHE A 308 18.76 -19.02 -3.36
C PHE A 308 17.49 -18.53 -2.64
N LYS A 309 17.61 -17.39 -1.98
CA LYS A 309 16.47 -16.71 -1.35
C LYS A 309 15.70 -15.92 -2.38
N ALA A 310 14.38 -15.96 -2.25
CA ALA A 310 13.49 -15.24 -3.15
C ALA A 310 12.24 -14.74 -2.45
N ILE A 311 11.70 -13.64 -2.96
CA ILE A 311 10.34 -13.18 -2.68
C ILE A 311 9.43 -13.84 -3.73
N GLN A 312 8.43 -14.58 -3.29
CA GLN A 312 7.36 -15.05 -4.17
C GLN A 312 6.17 -14.10 -4.07
N LYS A 313 5.73 -13.61 -5.23
CA LYS A 313 4.45 -12.92 -5.42
C LYS A 313 3.43 -13.94 -5.92
N ILE A 314 2.48 -14.31 -5.07
CA ILE A 314 1.56 -15.43 -5.26
C ILE A 314 0.15 -14.90 -5.47
N SER A 315 -0.47 -15.25 -6.59
CA SER A 315 -1.85 -14.87 -6.89
C SER A 315 -2.83 -15.52 -5.92
N LYS A 316 -3.72 -14.71 -5.33
CA LYS A 316 -4.88 -15.17 -4.56
C LYS A 316 -5.90 -15.92 -5.42
N ALA A 317 -5.97 -15.61 -6.72
CA ALA A 317 -6.81 -16.35 -7.65
C ALA A 317 -6.26 -17.76 -7.89
N GLN A 318 -7.14 -18.77 -7.89
CA GLN A 318 -6.84 -20.16 -8.18
C GLN A 318 -6.58 -20.40 -9.68
N SER A 319 -5.70 -21.35 -9.98
CA SER A 319 -5.56 -21.93 -11.32
C SER A 319 -6.84 -22.64 -11.74
N SER A 320 -7.08 -22.73 -13.05
CA SER A 320 -8.16 -23.60 -13.58
C SER A 320 -7.84 -25.08 -13.41
N ASP A 321 -6.54 -25.39 -13.34
CA ASP A 321 -6.03 -26.74 -13.22
C ASP A 321 -5.77 -27.08 -11.76
N GLU A 322 -5.61 -28.37 -11.49
CA GLU A 322 -5.36 -28.93 -10.16
C GLU A 322 -4.04 -29.71 -10.15
N VAL A 323 -3.51 -29.91 -8.96
CA VAL A 323 -2.38 -30.80 -8.70
C VAL A 323 -2.79 -31.83 -7.67
N ASP A 324 -2.86 -33.10 -8.07
CA ASP A 324 -3.39 -34.17 -7.20
C ASP A 324 -4.72 -33.72 -6.58
N GLY A 325 -5.59 -33.20 -7.44
CA GLY A 325 -6.90 -32.62 -7.11
C GLY A 325 -6.87 -31.29 -6.33
N ALA A 326 -5.74 -30.90 -5.74
CA ALA A 326 -5.65 -29.64 -5.00
C ALA A 326 -5.58 -28.42 -5.92
N LYS A 327 -6.25 -27.34 -5.48
CA LYS A 327 -6.15 -26.02 -6.11
C LYS A 327 -4.82 -25.36 -5.77
N TYR A 328 -4.21 -24.70 -6.75
CA TYR A 328 -2.96 -23.95 -6.56
C TYR A 328 -3.08 -22.55 -7.19
N ALA A 329 -2.13 -21.67 -6.89
CA ALA A 329 -2.16 -20.29 -7.36
C ALA A 329 -2.11 -20.18 -8.89
N LYS A 330 -2.98 -19.35 -9.47
CA LYS A 330 -3.05 -19.07 -10.93
C LYS A 330 -1.72 -18.60 -11.51
N SER A 331 -0.98 -17.82 -10.73
CA SER A 331 0.35 -17.37 -11.11
C SER A 331 1.21 -17.15 -9.87
N VAL A 332 2.50 -17.47 -10.03
CA VAL A 332 3.55 -17.17 -9.07
C VAL A 332 4.71 -16.55 -9.85
N THR A 333 5.30 -15.49 -9.31
CA THR A 333 6.58 -14.97 -9.79
C THR A 333 7.59 -15.00 -8.65
N THR A 334 8.77 -15.54 -8.92
CA THR A 334 9.83 -15.77 -7.94
C THR A 334 10.97 -14.80 -8.19
N TYR A 335 11.12 -13.78 -7.34
CA TYR A 335 12.12 -12.73 -7.44
C TYR A 335 13.30 -13.06 -6.53
N ALA A 336 14.47 -13.33 -7.09
CA ALA A 336 15.67 -13.55 -6.29
C ALA A 336 16.01 -12.30 -5.46
N LEU A 337 16.47 -12.52 -4.23
CA LEU A 337 16.86 -11.44 -3.32
C LEU A 337 18.26 -10.91 -3.73
N SER A 338 18.27 -9.96 -4.67
CA SER A 338 19.47 -9.51 -5.38
C SER A 338 19.21 -8.26 -6.21
N ASN A 339 20.27 -7.50 -6.52
CA ASN A 339 20.19 -6.34 -7.40
C ASN A 339 20.14 -6.69 -8.90
N ASP A 340 20.07 -5.67 -9.76
CA ASP A 340 20.01 -5.77 -11.23
C ASP A 340 21.22 -6.43 -11.91
N SER A 341 22.29 -6.59 -11.15
CA SER A 341 23.57 -7.18 -11.51
C SER A 341 23.72 -8.58 -10.93
N ALA A 342 22.65 -9.14 -10.35
CA ALA A 342 22.60 -10.45 -9.72
C ALA A 342 23.59 -10.62 -8.55
N GLN A 343 23.83 -9.53 -7.82
CA GLN A 343 24.63 -9.54 -6.60
C GLN A 343 23.71 -9.50 -5.38
N LYS A 344 24.22 -9.98 -4.24
CA LYS A 344 23.50 -9.92 -2.97
C LYS A 344 23.16 -8.46 -2.64
N LEU A 345 21.96 -8.23 -2.11
CA LEU A 345 21.58 -6.92 -1.56
C LEU A 345 22.43 -6.58 -0.33
N ASP A 346 22.83 -5.31 -0.22
CA ASP A 346 23.64 -4.79 0.89
C ASP A 346 22.87 -4.80 2.23
N ASP A 347 21.56 -4.93 2.15
CA ASP A 347 20.55 -4.83 3.18
C ASP A 347 19.64 -6.07 3.23
N ALA A 348 20.13 -7.19 2.70
CA ALA A 348 19.42 -8.46 2.69
C ALA A 348 18.98 -8.91 4.10
N GLU A 349 19.66 -8.45 5.16
CA GLU A 349 19.30 -8.72 6.54
C GLU A 349 17.90 -8.26 6.93
N LEU A 350 17.34 -7.24 6.26
CA LEU A 350 15.93 -6.84 6.43
C LEU A 350 14.96 -7.98 6.07
N PHE A 351 15.41 -9.00 5.36
CA PHE A 351 14.66 -10.22 5.08
C PHE A 351 15.24 -11.46 5.77
N THR A 352 16.57 -11.52 5.92
CA THR A 352 17.25 -12.76 6.30
C THR A 352 17.60 -12.87 7.78
N ASP A 353 17.65 -11.77 8.51
CA ASP A 353 17.85 -11.82 9.95
C ASP A 353 16.51 -11.96 10.66
N LEU A 354 16.18 -13.19 11.05
CA LEU A 354 14.92 -13.53 11.69
C LEU A 354 14.83 -13.05 13.16
N THR A 355 15.90 -12.46 13.69
CA THR A 355 15.87 -11.84 15.03
C THR A 355 15.39 -10.38 15.00
N LEU A 356 15.36 -9.77 13.81
CA LEU A 356 14.84 -8.42 13.61
C LEU A 356 13.33 -8.43 13.48
N ASP A 357 12.69 -7.52 14.19
CA ASP A 357 11.27 -7.24 13.99
C ASP A 357 11.08 -6.31 12.78
N VAL A 358 10.96 -6.93 11.61
CA VAL A 358 10.73 -6.24 10.33
C VAL A 358 9.32 -6.49 9.86
N ASN A 359 8.63 -5.38 9.61
CA ASN A 359 7.30 -5.31 9.03
C ASN A 359 7.37 -5.06 7.53
N TYR A 360 6.35 -5.50 6.80
CA TYR A 360 6.28 -5.33 5.35
C TYR A 360 4.91 -4.85 4.89
N THR A 361 4.91 -4.00 3.87
CA THR A 361 3.70 -3.48 3.23
C THR A 361 3.91 -3.34 1.72
N ILE A 362 2.83 -3.13 0.97
CA ILE A 362 2.87 -2.85 -0.46
C ILE A 362 2.44 -1.41 -0.69
N VAL A 363 3.34 -0.60 -1.26
CA VAL A 363 3.00 0.77 -1.70
C VAL A 363 2.98 0.80 -3.22
N GLY A 364 1.77 0.91 -3.78
CA GLY A 364 1.55 0.79 -5.22
C GLY A 364 2.02 -0.56 -5.78
N THR A 365 3.24 -0.60 -6.31
CA THR A 365 3.85 -1.85 -6.86
C THR A 365 5.14 -2.25 -6.15
N LYS A 366 5.56 -1.49 -5.15
CA LYS A 366 6.80 -1.72 -4.41
C LYS A 366 6.50 -2.45 -3.12
N LEU A 367 7.35 -3.44 -2.80
CA LEU A 367 7.40 -4.02 -1.46
C LEU A 367 8.19 -3.08 -0.58
N VAL A 368 7.67 -2.70 0.58
CA VAL A 368 8.37 -1.86 1.55
C VAL A 368 8.66 -2.70 2.78
N ALA A 369 9.92 -2.73 3.22
CA ALA A 369 10.32 -3.27 4.50
C ALA A 369 10.59 -2.11 5.46
N TYR A 370 10.08 -2.19 6.68
CA TYR A 370 10.35 -1.18 7.70
C TYR A 370 10.49 -1.78 9.09
N THR A 371 11.27 -1.12 9.94
CA THR A 371 11.51 -1.54 11.32
C THR A 371 11.81 -0.33 12.20
N THR A 372 11.43 -0.46 13.47
CA THR A 372 11.74 0.48 14.55
C THR A 372 12.70 -0.13 15.58
N ASP A 373 13.21 -1.35 15.32
CA ASP A 373 14.16 -2.04 16.19
C ASP A 373 15.41 -1.19 16.43
N LYS A 374 15.61 -0.77 17.69
CA LYS A 374 16.68 0.13 18.11
C LYS A 374 18.08 -0.38 17.74
N ALA A 375 18.30 -1.70 17.73
CA ALA A 375 19.59 -2.29 17.37
C ALA A 375 19.95 -2.03 15.90
N TYR A 376 18.94 -2.01 15.04
CA TYR A 376 19.11 -1.90 13.59
C TYR A 376 18.93 -0.46 13.10
N THR A 377 17.96 0.26 13.66
CA THR A 377 17.78 1.68 13.42
C THR A 377 18.89 2.50 14.06
N LYS A 378 19.74 1.93 14.93
CA LYS A 378 20.80 2.64 15.68
C LYS A 378 20.22 3.88 16.38
N ALA A 379 19.03 3.72 16.95
CA ALA A 379 18.43 4.67 17.85
C ALA A 379 19.24 4.68 19.16
N ASP A 380 19.32 5.83 19.84
CA ASP A 380 19.97 5.91 21.14
C ASP A 380 19.00 5.51 22.26
N SER A 381 19.40 5.63 23.52
CA SER A 381 18.53 5.29 24.65
C SER A 381 17.38 6.28 24.86
N THR A 382 17.37 7.40 24.13
CA THR A 382 16.50 8.57 24.37
C THR A 382 15.64 8.96 23.16
N GLY A 383 15.86 8.37 22.00
CA GLY A 383 15.05 8.63 20.80
C GLY A 383 14.73 7.35 20.05
N ALA A 384 13.68 7.37 19.23
CA ALA A 384 13.38 6.31 18.30
C ALA A 384 13.55 6.76 16.87
N LYS A 385 13.68 5.75 16.00
CA LYS A 385 13.84 5.94 14.57
C LYS A 385 13.07 4.86 13.85
N VAL A 386 12.59 5.21 12.67
CA VAL A 386 12.09 4.26 11.68
C VAL A 386 13.09 4.15 10.55
N LEU A 387 13.41 2.92 10.18
CA LEU A 387 14.10 2.61 8.94
C LEU A 387 13.07 2.07 7.98
N ALA A 388 12.97 2.66 6.78
CA ALA A 388 12.13 2.17 5.71
C ALA A 388 12.93 2.06 4.43
N ARG A 389 12.67 0.98 3.67
CA ARG A 389 13.23 0.80 2.33
C ARG A 389 12.22 0.14 1.39
N ALA A 390 12.11 0.70 0.20
CA ALA A 390 11.30 0.16 -0.87
C ALA A 390 12.11 -0.76 -1.79
N TYR A 391 11.43 -1.76 -2.35
CA TYR A 391 11.98 -2.73 -3.30
C TYR A 391 11.05 -2.82 -4.51
N THR A 392 11.57 -2.48 -5.68
CA THR A 392 10.87 -2.68 -6.93
C THR A 392 11.13 -4.09 -7.46
N LEU A 393 10.06 -4.87 -7.64
CA LEU A 393 10.16 -6.24 -8.16
C LEU A 393 10.28 -6.20 -9.69
N LYS A 394 11.50 -6.43 -10.20
CA LYS A 394 11.88 -6.24 -11.62
C LYS A 394 12.20 -7.56 -12.32
N SER A 395 12.38 -7.47 -13.64
CA SER A 395 12.92 -8.57 -14.44
C SER A 395 13.87 -8.09 -15.54
N LYS A 396 14.86 -8.93 -15.88
CA LYS A 396 15.85 -8.70 -16.93
C LYS A 396 16.26 -10.05 -17.54
N SER A 397 15.99 -10.25 -18.82
CA SER A 397 16.41 -11.46 -19.56
C SER A 397 15.97 -12.81 -18.93
N SER A 398 14.75 -12.91 -18.40
CA SER A 398 14.21 -14.06 -17.64
C SER A 398 14.65 -14.17 -16.17
N TYR A 399 15.54 -13.29 -15.71
CA TYR A 399 15.86 -13.17 -14.30
C TYR A 399 14.92 -12.19 -13.62
N TYR A 400 14.28 -12.62 -12.54
CA TYR A 400 13.40 -11.80 -11.70
C TYR A 400 14.13 -11.53 -10.38
N TYR A 401 14.10 -10.27 -9.95
CA TYR A 401 14.88 -9.81 -8.80
C TYR A 401 14.21 -8.65 -8.06
N ALA A 402 14.58 -8.45 -6.80
CA ALA A 402 14.12 -7.34 -5.97
C ALA A 402 15.17 -6.23 -5.94
N ASP A 403 14.90 -5.12 -6.62
CA ASP A 403 15.81 -3.98 -6.70
C ASP A 403 15.54 -3.04 -5.54
N SER A 404 16.51 -2.84 -4.65
CA SER A 404 16.37 -1.90 -3.53
C SER A 404 16.48 -0.46 -4.01
N GLU A 405 15.61 0.40 -3.50
CA GLU A 405 15.70 1.85 -3.61
C GLU A 405 16.55 2.41 -2.44
N ASP A 406 16.70 3.73 -2.35
CA ASP A 406 17.48 4.31 -1.25
C ASP A 406 16.77 4.05 0.09
N GLN A 407 17.59 3.81 1.12
CA GLN A 407 17.08 3.61 2.47
C GLN A 407 16.87 4.96 3.13
N THR A 408 15.74 5.11 3.79
CA THR A 408 15.48 6.24 4.68
C THR A 408 15.63 5.79 6.12
N LYS A 409 16.10 6.71 6.97
CA LYS A 409 16.24 6.47 8.40
C LYS A 409 15.97 7.77 9.12
N GLU A 410 14.77 7.88 9.65
CA GLU A 410 14.24 9.11 10.21
C GLU A 410 13.90 8.96 11.69
N ASP A 411 13.92 10.06 12.41
CA ASP A 411 13.42 10.11 13.79
C ASP A 411 11.91 9.84 13.83
N CYS A 412 11.40 9.32 14.94
CA CYS A 412 9.96 9.20 15.16
C CYS A 412 9.65 9.29 16.65
N GLU A 413 8.43 9.70 16.96
CA GLU A 413 7.93 9.66 18.33
C GLU A 413 7.66 8.21 18.76
N VAL A 414 7.69 8.02 20.08
CA VAL A 414 7.33 6.78 20.76
C VAL A 414 6.34 7.15 21.84
N SER A 415 5.30 6.34 21.96
CA SER A 415 4.37 6.37 23.08
C SER A 415 5.10 6.53 24.42
N ALA A 416 4.75 7.58 25.16
CA ALA A 416 5.24 7.77 26.53
C ALA A 416 4.69 6.71 27.51
N GLN A 417 3.58 6.04 27.16
CA GLN A 417 2.93 5.07 28.04
C GLN A 417 3.69 3.74 28.15
N ASP A 418 4.15 3.20 27.03
CA ASP A 418 4.73 1.85 26.99
C ASP A 418 6.23 1.82 26.63
N ASP A 419 6.82 2.98 26.29
CA ASP A 419 8.21 3.17 25.85
C ASP A 419 8.61 2.28 24.64
N LYS A 420 7.63 1.71 23.92
CA LYS A 420 7.81 0.62 22.94
C LYS A 420 7.12 0.89 21.62
N THR A 421 5.92 1.47 21.63
CA THR A 421 5.14 1.66 20.41
C THR A 421 5.57 2.94 19.72
N SER A 422 6.25 2.78 18.59
CA SER A 422 6.62 3.92 17.76
C SER A 422 5.39 4.42 17.02
N ALA A 423 5.21 5.74 16.90
CA ALA A 423 4.13 6.36 16.15
C ALA A 423 4.33 6.21 14.63
N VAL A 424 4.38 4.97 14.16
CA VAL A 424 4.62 4.56 12.78
C VAL A 424 3.49 3.61 12.37
N GLN A 425 2.70 4.02 11.37
CA GLN A 425 1.51 3.28 10.94
C GLN A 425 1.51 3.05 9.44
N THR A 426 0.86 1.98 8.99
CA THR A 426 0.42 1.82 7.60
C THR A 426 -0.99 2.36 7.41
N ASP A 427 -1.27 2.96 6.26
CA ASP A 427 -2.64 3.28 5.82
C ASP A 427 -3.26 2.17 4.96
N VAL A 428 -4.51 2.35 4.52
CA VAL A 428 -5.25 1.38 3.69
C VAL A 428 -4.58 1.08 2.34
N ASP A 429 -3.79 2.02 1.82
CA ASP A 429 -3.02 1.89 0.58
C ASP A 429 -1.59 1.38 0.83
N GLY A 430 -1.27 1.04 2.07
CA GLY A 430 0.01 0.52 2.53
C GLY A 430 1.11 1.58 2.71
N ASN A 431 0.84 2.87 2.52
CA ASN A 431 1.84 3.93 2.76
C ASN A 431 2.19 3.97 4.25
N LEU A 432 3.43 4.36 4.56
CA LEU A 432 3.85 4.56 5.94
C LEU A 432 3.60 6.00 6.38
N TRP A 433 3.26 6.15 7.64
CA TRP A 433 3.03 7.43 8.30
C TRP A 433 3.82 7.45 9.59
N ARG A 434 4.46 8.57 9.90
CA ARG A 434 5.16 8.76 11.17
C ARG A 434 4.87 10.11 11.79
N LEU A 435 4.98 10.17 13.11
CA LEU A 435 4.97 11.41 13.88
C LEU A 435 6.39 11.77 14.33
N ASP A 436 6.75 13.05 14.25
CA ASP A 436 8.07 13.57 14.67
C ASP A 436 8.04 15.11 14.81
N GLY A 437 8.39 15.62 15.99
CA GLY A 437 8.56 17.05 16.26
C GLY A 437 7.28 17.88 16.05
N GLY A 438 6.13 17.28 16.32
CA GLY A 438 4.80 17.84 16.05
C GLY A 438 4.49 17.99 14.56
N TYR A 439 5.00 17.09 13.73
CA TYR A 439 4.61 16.97 12.33
C TYR A 439 4.29 15.52 12.00
N ILE A 440 3.31 15.33 11.13
CA ILE A 440 2.99 14.03 10.53
C ILE A 440 3.65 13.97 9.16
N TYR A 441 4.36 12.88 8.90
CA TYR A 441 5.04 12.60 7.64
C TYR A 441 4.45 11.36 6.97
N LYS A 442 4.52 11.32 5.64
CA LYS A 442 4.13 10.19 4.79
C LYS A 442 5.31 9.68 4.00
N PHE A 443 5.43 8.37 3.89
CA PHE A 443 6.33 7.69 2.97
C PHE A 443 5.54 6.83 2.00
N ASP A 444 5.68 7.11 0.71
CA ASP A 444 4.93 6.51 -0.39
C ASP A 444 5.78 5.53 -1.23
N GLY A 445 6.86 4.99 -0.64
CA GLY A 445 7.77 4.07 -1.33
C GLY A 445 8.78 4.77 -2.24
N THR A 446 8.98 6.07 -2.07
CA THR A 446 10.10 6.84 -2.65
C THR A 446 11.28 6.90 -1.68
N ASP A 447 12.26 7.79 -1.90
CA ASP A 447 13.46 7.90 -1.06
C ASP A 447 13.32 8.99 0.02
N ASP A 448 12.16 9.65 0.13
CA ASP A 448 11.94 10.78 1.04
C ASP A 448 10.61 10.64 1.82
N TRP A 449 10.53 11.31 2.98
CA TRP A 449 9.32 11.42 3.78
C TRP A 449 8.68 12.81 3.59
N ASP A 450 7.47 12.83 3.03
CA ASP A 450 6.71 14.05 2.82
C ASP A 450 6.10 14.55 4.10
N LYS A 451 6.39 15.80 4.47
CA LYS A 451 5.72 16.47 5.59
C LYS A 451 4.30 16.86 5.19
N VAL A 452 3.29 16.32 5.89
CA VAL A 452 1.88 16.48 5.51
C VAL A 452 1.16 17.48 6.40
N TYR A 453 1.26 17.32 7.73
CA TYR A 453 0.55 18.14 8.71
C TYR A 453 1.48 18.72 9.78
N LYS A 454 1.19 19.93 10.24
CA LYS A 454 1.67 20.46 11.53
C LYS A 454 0.61 20.15 12.58
N VAL A 455 1.01 19.46 13.64
CA VAL A 455 0.15 19.09 14.77
C VAL A 455 0.74 19.62 16.08
N ASP A 456 0.10 19.32 17.20
CA ASP A 456 0.65 19.62 18.52
C ASP A 456 2.04 18.99 18.68
N GLY A 457 2.91 19.67 19.42
CA GLY A 457 4.28 19.22 19.66
C GLY A 457 4.39 18.08 20.66
N SER A 458 3.34 17.83 21.46
CA SER A 458 3.29 16.76 22.45
C SER A 458 2.89 15.40 21.89
N PHE A 459 2.18 15.37 20.76
CA PHE A 459 1.65 14.12 20.23
C PHE A 459 2.77 13.08 20.03
N ASP A 460 2.50 11.88 20.52
CA ASP A 460 3.38 10.72 20.50
C ASP A 460 2.67 9.44 20.03
N GLU A 461 1.39 9.53 19.70
CA GLU A 461 0.57 8.45 19.18
C GLU A 461 -0.14 8.79 17.86
N LEU A 462 -0.39 7.76 17.04
CA LEU A 462 -0.94 7.94 15.70
C LEU A 462 -1.77 6.74 15.25
N SER A 463 -2.96 7.02 14.69
CA SER A 463 -3.84 6.07 14.02
C SER A 463 -4.22 6.57 12.63
N VAL A 464 -4.11 5.73 11.60
CA VAL A 464 -4.23 6.15 10.20
C VAL A 464 -5.10 5.20 9.40
N TYR A 465 -6.16 5.74 8.79
CA TYR A 465 -6.90 5.08 7.72
C TYR A 465 -6.38 5.53 6.35
N ASP A 466 -6.30 6.84 6.14
CA ASP A 466 -5.71 7.49 4.96
C ASP A 466 -5.31 8.94 5.32
N LYS A 467 -4.84 9.72 4.32
CA LYS A 467 -4.41 11.12 4.53
C LYS A 467 -5.51 12.06 5.05
N ASP A 468 -6.78 11.70 4.87
CA ASP A 468 -7.95 12.49 5.22
C ASP A 468 -8.69 11.92 6.44
N ASN A 469 -8.16 10.87 7.08
CA ASN A 469 -8.78 10.17 8.20
C ASN A 469 -7.69 9.61 9.13
N MET A 470 -7.32 10.40 10.15
CA MET A 470 -6.28 10.07 11.12
C MET A 470 -6.69 10.55 12.52
N VAL A 471 -6.11 9.95 13.55
CA VAL A 471 -6.13 10.44 14.92
C VAL A 471 -4.68 10.56 15.38
N ALA A 472 -4.32 11.68 15.99
CA ALA A 472 -3.04 11.87 16.67
C ALA A 472 -3.32 12.39 18.07
N TRP A 473 -2.61 11.89 19.08
CA TRP A 473 -2.86 12.26 20.46
C TRP A 473 -1.60 12.17 21.31
N SER A 474 -1.69 12.74 22.50
CA SER A 474 -0.79 12.50 23.63
C SER A 474 -1.64 12.31 24.86
N GLU A 475 -1.51 11.16 25.50
CA GLU A 475 -2.21 10.88 26.75
C GLU A 475 -1.66 11.76 27.89
N ASP A 476 -0.33 11.84 28.03
CA ASP A 476 0.33 12.57 29.13
C ASP A 476 0.01 14.08 29.15
N ASP A 477 -0.22 14.67 27.98
CA ASP A 477 -0.55 16.09 27.81
C ASP A 477 -2.06 16.35 27.63
N ASP A 478 -2.91 15.32 27.75
CA ASP A 478 -4.38 15.39 27.64
C ASP A 478 -4.85 16.13 26.38
N VAL A 479 -4.25 15.83 25.23
CA VAL A 479 -4.58 16.49 23.95
C VAL A 479 -4.69 15.51 22.80
N TYR A 480 -5.62 15.79 21.88
CA TYR A 480 -5.80 14.98 20.67
C TYR A 480 -6.20 15.82 19.44
N SER A 481 -6.18 15.18 18.28
CA SER A 481 -6.64 15.74 17.02
C SER A 481 -7.29 14.68 16.15
N LEU A 482 -8.53 14.95 15.73
CA LEU A 482 -9.20 14.20 14.67
C LEU A 482 -8.92 14.89 13.33
N ILE A 483 -8.14 14.22 12.49
CA ILE A 483 -7.73 14.73 11.18
C ILE A 483 -8.63 14.08 10.14
N GLY A 484 -9.63 14.83 9.69
CA GLY A 484 -10.65 14.28 8.79
C GLY A 484 -12.06 14.50 9.28
N GLY A 485 -13.05 14.16 8.44
CA GLY A 485 -14.46 14.42 8.74
C GLY A 485 -14.85 15.90 8.69
N LYS A 486 -16.16 16.16 8.81
CA LYS A 486 -16.65 17.53 9.03
C LYS A 486 -16.43 17.85 10.51
N SER A 487 -15.34 18.55 10.83
CA SER A 487 -15.22 19.20 12.13
C SER A 487 -16.33 20.26 12.27
N ASP A 488 -16.94 20.33 13.46
CA ASP A 488 -17.89 21.38 13.80
C ASP A 488 -17.19 22.75 13.70
N ASP A 489 -17.61 23.58 12.75
CA ASP A 489 -17.14 24.96 12.53
C ASP A 489 -17.47 25.92 13.70
N ASN A 490 -17.53 25.45 14.95
CA ASN A 490 -18.15 26.18 16.05
C ASN A 490 -17.49 25.96 17.43
N LYS A 491 -16.17 26.07 17.52
CA LYS A 491 -15.51 26.59 18.73
C LYS A 491 -14.68 27.79 18.33
N GLY A 492 -15.13 28.97 18.76
CA GLY A 492 -14.50 30.23 18.41
C GLY A 492 -13.25 30.48 19.24
N ASP A 493 -12.27 31.12 18.63
CA ASP A 493 -11.65 32.27 19.27
C ASP A 493 -11.39 33.42 18.28
N ASP A 494 -11.63 34.63 18.76
CA ASP A 494 -11.53 35.88 18.02
C ASP A 494 -10.07 36.33 17.96
N GLN A 495 -9.41 36.12 16.81
CA GLN A 495 -8.82 37.21 16.03
C GLN A 495 -8.17 36.73 14.73
N GLY A 496 -8.76 37.14 13.61
CA GLY A 496 -8.13 37.11 12.29
C GLY A 496 -8.91 36.35 11.23
N THR A 497 -10.17 36.73 11.01
CA THR A 497 -10.99 36.13 9.95
C THR A 497 -10.43 36.42 8.56
N THR A 498 -9.86 35.39 7.93
CA THR A 498 -10.00 35.18 6.50
C THR A 498 -10.56 33.77 6.28
N PRO A 499 -11.76 33.62 5.68
CA PRO A 499 -12.42 32.34 5.53
C PRO A 499 -11.58 31.40 4.66
N VAL A 500 -11.28 30.19 5.14
CA VAL A 500 -10.63 29.15 4.34
C VAL A 500 -11.64 28.60 3.36
N VAL A 501 -11.69 29.19 2.17
CA VAL A 501 -12.54 28.73 1.07
C VAL A 501 -11.82 27.59 0.37
N LYS A 502 -12.38 26.37 0.43
CA LYS A 502 -11.90 25.17 -0.27
C LYS A 502 -11.60 25.49 -1.75
N ALA A 503 -10.34 25.34 -2.16
CA ALA A 503 -9.92 25.51 -3.54
C ALA A 503 -10.51 24.41 -4.44
N GLY A 504 -10.80 24.73 -5.69
CA GLY A 504 -11.38 23.84 -6.69
C GLY A 504 -12.77 24.26 -7.16
N TRP A 505 -13.40 23.38 -7.93
CA TRP A 505 -14.75 23.60 -8.45
C TRP A 505 -15.79 23.54 -7.33
N ALA A 506 -16.63 24.57 -7.27
CA ALA A 506 -17.78 24.63 -6.37
C ALA A 506 -19.05 24.92 -7.15
N GLN A 507 -20.11 24.15 -6.89
CA GLN A 507 -21.41 24.36 -7.50
C GLN A 507 -22.23 25.36 -6.69
N THR A 508 -22.74 26.40 -7.34
CA THR A 508 -23.61 27.41 -6.72
C THR A 508 -24.98 27.44 -7.41
N SER A 509 -25.95 28.14 -6.82
CA SER A 509 -27.25 28.39 -7.45
C SER A 509 -27.15 29.16 -8.78
N ALA A 510 -26.04 29.86 -9.03
CA ALA A 510 -25.78 30.59 -10.28
C ALA A 510 -24.98 29.79 -11.32
N GLY A 511 -24.50 28.60 -10.97
CA GLY A 511 -23.63 27.76 -11.79
C GLY A 511 -22.32 27.37 -11.09
N TRP A 512 -21.42 26.72 -11.81
CA TRP A 512 -20.10 26.33 -11.31
C TRP A 512 -19.16 27.55 -11.17
N THR A 513 -18.40 27.62 -10.08
CA THR A 513 -17.29 28.56 -9.86
C THR A 513 -16.03 27.78 -9.55
N TYR A 514 -14.86 28.38 -9.69
CA TYR A 514 -13.60 27.80 -9.23
C TYR A 514 -12.93 28.70 -8.20
N VAL A 515 -12.56 28.13 -7.06
CA VAL A 515 -11.85 28.82 -5.97
C VAL A 515 -10.37 28.50 -6.10
N LYS A 516 -9.51 29.50 -6.15
CA LYS A 516 -8.05 29.31 -6.22
C LYS A 516 -7.49 28.90 -4.86
N ALA A 517 -6.26 28.41 -4.85
CA ALA A 517 -5.55 28.03 -3.61
C ALA A 517 -5.44 29.18 -2.58
N ASP A 518 -5.53 30.44 -3.01
CA ASP A 518 -5.53 31.63 -2.16
C ASP A 518 -6.94 32.03 -1.64
N GLY A 519 -7.96 31.21 -1.88
CA GLY A 519 -9.34 31.45 -1.47
C GLY A 519 -10.12 32.44 -2.35
N THR A 520 -9.50 33.02 -3.39
CA THR A 520 -10.18 33.94 -4.32
C THR A 520 -10.90 33.19 -5.44
N LYS A 521 -11.95 33.78 -6.02
CA LYS A 521 -12.62 33.19 -7.19
C LYS A 521 -11.77 33.36 -8.45
N ALA A 522 -11.65 32.31 -9.24
CA ALA A 522 -11.10 32.40 -10.58
C ALA A 522 -12.03 33.22 -11.50
N THR A 523 -11.40 34.08 -12.31
CA THR A 523 -12.03 34.84 -13.39
C THR A 523 -11.10 34.76 -14.60
N GLY A 524 -11.65 34.79 -15.81
CA GLY A 524 -10.90 34.55 -17.04
C GLY A 524 -10.59 33.07 -17.28
N TRP A 525 -9.53 32.81 -18.05
CA TRP A 525 -9.13 31.46 -18.43
C TRP A 525 -8.51 30.67 -17.27
N LEU A 526 -8.94 29.42 -17.11
CA LEU A 526 -8.44 28.47 -16.12
C LEU A 526 -8.11 27.14 -16.83
N GLN A 527 -6.92 26.59 -16.55
CA GLN A 527 -6.56 25.24 -16.99
C GLN A 527 -6.68 24.27 -15.81
N ASP A 528 -7.49 23.23 -15.95
CA ASP A 528 -7.74 22.22 -14.92
C ASP A 528 -7.93 20.84 -15.59
N GLY A 529 -7.30 19.79 -15.06
CA GLY A 529 -7.40 18.44 -15.60
C GLY A 529 -7.03 18.29 -17.09
N GLY A 530 -6.18 19.19 -17.63
CA GLY A 530 -5.78 19.20 -19.04
C GLY A 530 -6.77 19.91 -20.00
N ALA A 531 -7.90 20.43 -19.49
CA ALA A 531 -8.86 21.21 -20.26
C ALA A 531 -8.82 22.71 -19.88
N TRP A 532 -9.25 23.56 -20.80
CA TRP A 532 -9.41 25.01 -20.55
C TRP A 532 -10.87 25.36 -20.30
N TYR A 533 -11.10 26.23 -19.31
CA TYR A 533 -12.39 26.75 -18.90
C TYR A 533 -12.35 28.28 -18.87
N TYR A 534 -13.49 28.93 -19.01
CA TYR A 534 -13.61 30.38 -18.87
C TYR A 534 -14.57 30.75 -17.75
N LEU A 535 -14.09 31.50 -16.76
CA LEU A 535 -14.89 32.02 -15.66
C LEU A 535 -15.25 33.48 -15.96
N LYS A 536 -16.55 33.80 -16.02
CA LYS A 536 -17.05 35.16 -16.22
C LYS A 536 -16.57 36.09 -15.10
N ALA A 537 -16.75 37.40 -15.28
CA ALA A 537 -16.34 38.41 -14.29
C ALA A 537 -16.98 38.22 -12.90
N ASP A 538 -18.15 37.57 -12.84
CA ASP A 538 -18.84 37.21 -11.59
C ASP A 538 -18.36 35.87 -10.96
N GLY A 539 -17.39 35.20 -11.60
CA GLY A 539 -16.81 33.91 -11.19
C GLY A 539 -17.57 32.69 -11.71
N THR A 540 -18.69 32.87 -12.42
CA THR A 540 -19.45 31.73 -12.95
C THR A 540 -18.83 31.18 -14.24
N MET A 541 -18.73 29.86 -14.34
CA MET A 541 -18.24 29.16 -15.53
C MET A 541 -19.12 29.45 -16.75
N ALA A 542 -18.48 29.77 -17.87
CA ALA A 542 -19.14 29.96 -19.15
C ALA A 542 -19.32 28.63 -19.90
N THR A 543 -20.41 28.57 -20.67
CA THR A 543 -20.67 27.55 -21.69
C THR A 543 -21.11 28.26 -22.97
N GLY A 544 -20.94 27.61 -24.12
CA GLY A 544 -21.23 28.20 -25.44
C GLY A 544 -20.15 29.19 -25.90
N TRP A 545 -20.54 30.15 -26.75
CA TRP A 545 -19.63 31.14 -27.30
C TRP A 545 -19.18 32.18 -26.27
N VAL A 546 -17.87 32.39 -26.18
CA VAL A 546 -17.23 33.42 -25.35
C VAL A 546 -16.36 34.31 -26.24
N GLN A 547 -16.53 35.63 -26.10
CA GLN A 547 -15.64 36.62 -26.70
C GLN A 547 -14.68 37.14 -25.64
N ASP A 548 -13.39 36.87 -25.82
CA ASP A 548 -12.31 37.41 -24.98
C ASP A 548 -11.44 38.34 -25.84
N GLY A 549 -11.49 39.63 -25.51
CA GLY A 549 -10.95 40.69 -26.36
C GLY A 549 -11.64 40.73 -27.74
N ALA A 550 -10.85 40.54 -28.80
CA ALA A 550 -11.35 40.51 -30.19
C ALA A 550 -11.60 39.07 -30.69
N THR A 551 -11.33 38.06 -29.88
CA THR A 551 -11.30 36.65 -30.31
C THR A 551 -12.49 35.89 -29.73
N TRP A 552 -13.09 35.02 -30.55
CA TRP A 552 -14.17 34.13 -30.14
C TRP A 552 -13.66 32.73 -29.83
N TYR A 553 -14.24 32.11 -28.82
CA TYR A 553 -13.97 30.75 -28.34
C TYR A 553 -15.29 30.03 -28.08
N TYR A 554 -15.29 28.71 -28.02
CA TYR A 554 -16.48 27.93 -27.68
C TYR A 554 -16.20 26.93 -26.58
N LEU A 555 -17.06 26.90 -25.57
CA LEU A 555 -17.00 26.02 -24.40
C LEU A 555 -18.18 25.03 -24.49
N ASN A 556 -17.94 23.74 -24.32
CA ASN A 556 -19.01 22.74 -24.39
C ASN A 556 -19.93 22.78 -23.15
N GLY A 557 -20.88 21.84 -23.06
CA GLY A 557 -21.84 21.76 -21.94
C GLY A 557 -21.20 21.54 -20.56
N SER A 558 -19.99 20.99 -20.49
CA SER A 558 -19.21 20.85 -19.25
C SER A 558 -18.28 22.04 -18.99
N GLY A 559 -18.30 23.07 -19.85
CA GLY A 559 -17.42 24.24 -19.78
C GLY A 559 -16.03 24.07 -20.40
N ALA A 560 -15.72 22.90 -20.96
CA ALA A 560 -14.42 22.63 -21.56
C ALA A 560 -14.31 23.25 -22.96
N MET A 561 -13.25 24.00 -23.19
CA MET A 561 -12.95 24.67 -24.46
C MET A 561 -12.80 23.68 -25.60
N GLN A 562 -13.47 23.96 -26.72
CA GLN A 562 -13.42 23.17 -27.93
C GLN A 562 -12.31 23.65 -28.87
N THR A 563 -11.79 22.71 -29.66
CA THR A 563 -10.88 22.98 -30.79
C THR A 563 -11.37 22.17 -32.00
N GLY A 564 -10.95 22.54 -33.20
CA GLY A 564 -11.39 21.93 -34.46
C GLY A 564 -12.73 22.44 -34.96
N TRP A 565 -13.39 21.63 -35.79
CA TRP A 565 -14.70 21.96 -36.39
C TRP A 565 -15.82 21.89 -35.34
N LEU A 566 -16.58 22.97 -35.25
CA LEU A 566 -17.76 23.10 -34.40
C LEU A 566 -19.01 23.29 -35.26
N ASN A 567 -20.04 22.48 -35.03
CA ASN A 567 -21.37 22.70 -35.58
C ASN A 567 -22.28 23.31 -34.52
N ASP A 568 -22.62 24.59 -34.69
CA ASP A 568 -23.58 25.28 -33.85
C ASP A 568 -24.87 25.51 -34.67
N ASN A 569 -25.89 24.72 -34.36
CA ASN A 569 -27.23 24.80 -34.97
C ASN A 569 -27.23 24.80 -36.51
N GLY A 570 -26.40 23.96 -37.13
CA GLY A 570 -26.32 23.80 -38.58
C GLY A 570 -25.36 24.76 -39.28
N THR A 571 -24.71 25.65 -38.54
CA THR A 571 -23.62 26.50 -39.04
C THR A 571 -22.29 25.96 -38.52
N TRP A 572 -21.31 25.81 -39.42
CA TRP A 572 -19.99 25.29 -39.07
C TRP A 572 -19.00 26.43 -38.84
N TYR A 573 -18.16 26.27 -37.83
CA TYR A 573 -17.08 27.18 -37.45
C TYR A 573 -15.80 26.36 -37.20
N TYR A 574 -14.63 26.99 -37.35
CA TYR A 574 -13.36 26.33 -37.06
C TYR A 574 -12.62 27.04 -35.93
N LEU A 575 -12.32 26.31 -34.86
CA LEU A 575 -11.53 26.73 -33.71
C LEU A 575 -10.12 26.18 -33.87
N ASN A 576 -9.08 27.01 -33.84
CA ASN A 576 -7.71 26.53 -34.02
C ASN A 576 -7.19 25.78 -32.76
N GLY A 577 -5.91 25.38 -32.75
CA GLY A 577 -5.31 24.65 -31.62
C GLY A 577 -5.25 25.42 -30.29
N SER A 578 -5.42 26.75 -30.31
CA SER A 578 -5.58 27.57 -29.10
C SER A 578 -7.04 27.84 -28.75
N GLY A 579 -7.99 27.20 -29.44
CA GLY A 579 -9.44 27.41 -29.31
C GLY A 579 -9.98 28.67 -29.97
N ALA A 580 -9.13 29.48 -30.61
CA ALA A 580 -9.55 30.73 -31.24
C ALA A 580 -10.30 30.45 -32.54
N MET A 581 -11.48 31.05 -32.69
CA MET A 581 -12.29 30.98 -33.90
C MET A 581 -11.59 31.69 -35.06
N LEU A 582 -11.42 31.00 -36.16
CA LEU A 582 -10.95 31.59 -37.41
C LEU A 582 -12.07 32.40 -38.07
N ALA A 583 -11.72 33.57 -38.60
CA ALA A 583 -12.63 34.41 -39.38
C ALA A 583 -11.87 35.07 -40.54
N ASN A 584 -12.58 35.23 -41.67
CA ASN A 584 -12.06 35.86 -42.89
C ASN A 584 -10.76 35.23 -43.40
N THR A 585 -10.67 33.90 -43.37
CA THR A 585 -9.45 33.15 -43.69
C THR A 585 -9.78 31.71 -44.13
N THR A 586 -8.76 30.98 -44.56
CA THR A 586 -8.84 29.57 -44.92
C THR A 586 -8.38 28.69 -43.74
N THR A 587 -9.14 27.65 -43.43
CA THR A 587 -8.83 26.65 -42.39
C THR A 587 -7.64 25.77 -42.81
N PRO A 588 -6.97 25.08 -41.87
CA PRO A 588 -5.84 24.19 -42.19
C PRO A 588 -6.14 23.07 -43.19
N ASP A 589 -7.40 22.65 -43.28
CA ASP A 589 -7.92 21.64 -44.21
C ASP A 589 -8.54 22.23 -45.50
N GLY A 590 -8.37 23.54 -45.73
CA GLY A 590 -8.62 24.18 -47.03
C GLY A 590 -10.00 24.81 -47.22
N TYR A 591 -10.85 24.89 -46.20
CA TYR A 591 -12.17 25.52 -46.28
C TYR A 591 -12.13 27.00 -45.94
N TYR A 592 -12.98 27.83 -46.56
CA TYR A 592 -13.03 29.26 -46.27
C TYR A 592 -14.10 29.58 -45.20
N VAL A 593 -13.69 30.29 -44.15
CA VAL A 593 -14.61 30.84 -43.13
C VAL A 593 -14.75 32.35 -43.31
N GLY A 594 -16.00 32.82 -43.33
CA GLY A 594 -16.35 34.22 -43.60
C GLY A 594 -15.99 35.17 -42.47
N ALA A 595 -16.32 36.45 -42.61
CA ALA A 595 -16.00 37.50 -41.63
C ALA A 595 -16.63 37.28 -40.24
N ASN A 596 -17.71 36.50 -40.16
CA ASN A 596 -18.35 36.09 -38.91
C ASN A 596 -17.91 34.68 -38.44
N GLY A 597 -16.87 34.10 -39.05
CA GLY A 597 -16.35 32.77 -38.74
C GLY A 597 -17.16 31.60 -39.30
N ALA A 598 -18.33 31.84 -39.89
CA ALA A 598 -19.15 30.79 -40.47
C ALA A 598 -18.50 30.24 -41.75
N TRP A 599 -18.46 28.92 -41.88
CA TRP A 599 -18.02 28.25 -43.09
C TRP A 599 -18.88 28.66 -44.29
N VAL A 600 -18.21 29.13 -45.34
CA VAL A 600 -18.84 29.46 -46.62
C VAL A 600 -18.73 28.26 -47.52
N LYS A 601 -19.89 27.71 -47.90
CA LYS A 601 -20.00 26.59 -48.83
C LYS A 601 -19.57 26.96 -50.25
#